data_AF-A0A928MW76-F1
#
_entry.id   AF-A0A928MW76-F1
#
_cell.length_a   1.000
_cell.length_b   1.000
_cell.length_c   1.000
_cell.angle_alpha   90.00
_cell.angle_beta   90.00
_cell.angle_gamma   90.00
#
_symmetry.space_group_name_H-M   'P 1'
#
loop_
_entity.id
_entity.type
_entity.pdbx_description
1 polymer ?
#
loop_
_entity_poly.entity_id
_entity_poly.type
_entity_poly.pdbx_seq_one_letter_code
_entity_poly.pdbx_strand_id
1 'polypeptide(L)'
;MDSVLWPALGATLFTWSMTALGAATVVFFKKVSDTLMNILLGFASGVMIAASFWSLLLPAIEKAAGSPIPAWLVAAGGFLGGSLFMWGVDSLLRFARGYTNQPDVSLNGRMHRILLLVFSMTLHNIPEGLAVGVAFGALYRGGYDPEGMMGAITIAMGIGLQNFPEGAAVSLPMRREGVSRLKSFAVGQFSGMVEPVAGVLGALLVVYMEPLLPFALAFAAGTMILVTVHELIPECQQNRDAVPYASTMGIMLGFVLMMILDVAFG
;
A
#
# COMPACT_ATOMS: atom_id res chain seq x y z
N MET A 1 5.23 -29.20 0.19
CA MET A 1 5.65 -27.90 0.74
C MET A 1 6.40 -27.09 -0.31
N ASP A 2 7.42 -27.65 -0.95
CA ASP A 2 8.22 -26.94 -1.96
C ASP A 2 7.42 -26.44 -3.17
N SER A 3 6.39 -27.18 -3.59
CA SER A 3 5.53 -26.81 -4.72
C SER A 3 4.73 -25.52 -4.50
N VAL A 4 4.41 -25.18 -3.24
CA VAL A 4 3.62 -23.98 -2.86
C VAL A 4 4.52 -22.77 -2.62
N LEU A 5 5.68 -23.01 -2.01
CA LEU A 5 6.57 -21.96 -1.53
C LEU A 5 7.22 -21.17 -2.66
N TRP A 6 7.69 -21.84 -3.72
CA TRP A 6 8.37 -21.16 -4.82
C TRP A 6 7.45 -20.24 -5.64
N PRO A 7 6.21 -20.64 -6.00
CA PRO A 7 5.27 -19.73 -6.64
C PRO A 7 4.89 -18.54 -5.76
N ALA A 8 4.57 -18.76 -4.47
CA ALA A 8 4.21 -17.68 -3.55
C ALA A 8 5.37 -16.70 -3.34
N LEU A 9 6.59 -17.21 -3.14
CA LEU A 9 7.80 -16.41 -3.04
C LEU A 9 8.09 -15.67 -4.35
N GLY A 10 7.97 -16.33 -5.50
CA GLY A 10 8.17 -15.70 -6.81
C GLY A 10 7.19 -14.55 -7.06
N ALA A 11 5.91 -14.77 -6.74
CA ALA A 11 4.86 -13.76 -6.87
C ALA A 11 5.09 -12.57 -5.93
N THR A 12 5.47 -12.82 -4.68
CA THR A 12 5.73 -11.73 -3.71
C THR A 12 7.07 -11.03 -3.92
N LEU A 13 8.06 -11.71 -4.50
CA LEU A 13 9.26 -11.05 -5.01
C LEU A 13 8.93 -10.16 -6.20
N PHE A 14 7.99 -10.56 -7.05
CA PHE A 14 7.49 -9.71 -8.13
C PHE A 14 6.80 -8.45 -7.57
N THR A 15 5.86 -8.58 -6.63
CA THR A 15 5.18 -7.40 -6.04
C THR A 15 6.16 -6.47 -5.34
N TRP A 16 7.08 -7.00 -4.53
CA TRP A 16 8.15 -6.21 -3.92
C TRP A 16 9.07 -5.55 -4.97
N SER A 17 9.39 -6.24 -6.07
CA SER A 17 10.20 -5.66 -7.14
C SER A 17 9.52 -4.46 -7.78
N MET A 18 8.19 -4.43 -7.84
CA MET A 18 7.45 -3.28 -8.32
C MET A 18 7.56 -2.10 -7.35
N THR A 19 7.49 -2.34 -6.03
CA THR A 19 7.82 -1.33 -5.00
C THR A 19 9.24 -0.79 -5.20
N ALA A 20 10.21 -1.68 -5.43
CA ALA A 20 11.59 -1.30 -5.68
C ALA A 20 11.76 -0.49 -6.97
N LEU A 21 11.08 -0.86 -8.06
CA LEU A 21 11.09 -0.14 -9.33
C LEU A 21 10.46 1.26 -9.19
N GLY A 22 9.35 1.34 -8.46
CA GLY A 22 8.72 2.61 -8.07
C GLY A 22 9.69 3.50 -7.30
N ALA A 23 10.34 2.94 -6.28
CA ALA A 23 11.35 3.66 -5.49
C ALA A 23 12.57 4.07 -6.32
N ALA A 24 12.96 3.27 -7.32
CA ALA A 24 14.10 3.54 -8.19
C ALA A 24 13.87 4.77 -9.09
N THR A 25 12.63 5.22 -9.30
CA THR A 25 12.34 6.45 -10.05
C THR A 25 13.09 7.66 -9.48
N VAL A 26 13.37 7.68 -8.18
CA VAL A 26 14.16 8.72 -7.50
C VAL A 26 15.57 8.92 -8.08
N VAL A 27 16.15 7.89 -8.70
CA VAL A 27 17.49 7.93 -9.30
C VAL A 27 17.53 8.88 -10.50
N PHE A 28 16.43 9.01 -11.23
CA PHE A 28 16.33 9.92 -12.38
C PHE A 28 16.24 11.40 -11.96
N PHE A 29 15.80 11.68 -10.73
CA PHE A 29 15.55 13.06 -10.29
C PHE A 29 16.71 13.64 -9.47
N LYS A 30 17.40 14.66 -10.00
CA LYS A 30 18.39 15.45 -9.22
C LYS A 30 17.65 16.43 -8.31
N LYS A 31 16.66 17.12 -8.87
CA LYS A 31 15.65 17.94 -8.21
C LYS A 31 14.31 17.59 -8.86
N VAL A 32 13.25 17.45 -8.06
CA VAL A 32 11.89 17.28 -8.59
C VAL A 32 11.23 18.66 -8.53
N SER A 33 10.62 19.13 -9.62
CA SER A 33 9.84 20.36 -9.57
C SER A 33 8.60 20.16 -8.70
N ASP A 34 8.16 21.22 -8.02
CA ASP A 34 6.98 21.11 -7.15
C ASP A 34 5.73 20.66 -7.92
N THR A 35 5.55 21.10 -9.17
CA THR A 35 4.46 20.65 -10.03
C THR A 35 4.52 19.14 -10.31
N LEU A 36 5.69 18.61 -10.65
CA LEU A 36 5.85 17.18 -10.90
C LEU A 36 5.66 16.37 -9.63
N MET A 37 6.16 16.84 -8.49
CA MET A 37 5.94 16.20 -7.19
C MET A 37 4.44 16.13 -6.87
N ASN A 38 3.73 17.24 -7.01
CA ASN A 38 2.30 17.31 -6.77
C ASN A 38 1.51 16.35 -7.65
N ILE A 39 1.87 16.23 -8.94
CA ILE A 39 1.25 15.27 -9.87
C ILE A 39 1.56 13.83 -9.44
N LEU A 40 2.82 13.50 -9.13
CA LEU A 40 3.23 12.14 -8.79
C LEU A 40 2.64 11.67 -7.45
N LEU A 41 2.65 12.52 -6.43
CA LEU A 41 2.03 12.20 -5.13
C LEU A 41 0.51 12.22 -5.21
N GLY A 42 -0.07 13.11 -6.02
CA GLY A 42 -1.50 13.09 -6.33
C GLY A 42 -1.88 11.77 -7.00
N PHE A 43 -1.12 11.35 -8.00
CA PHE A 43 -1.30 10.07 -8.69
C PHE A 43 -1.22 8.88 -7.72
N ALA A 44 -0.21 8.83 -6.86
CA ALA A 44 -0.11 7.79 -5.83
C ALA A 44 -1.32 7.81 -4.87
N SER A 45 -1.77 8.99 -4.45
CA SER A 45 -2.97 9.13 -3.61
C SER A 45 -4.23 8.58 -4.31
N GLY A 46 -4.39 8.88 -5.59
CA GLY A 46 -5.50 8.37 -6.40
C GLY A 46 -5.48 6.85 -6.52
N VAL A 47 -4.29 6.28 -6.81
CA VAL A 47 -4.10 4.82 -6.86
C VAL A 47 -4.46 4.18 -5.52
N MET A 48 -3.93 4.70 -4.40
CA MET A 48 -4.18 4.15 -3.06
C MET A 48 -5.65 4.22 -2.65
N ILE A 49 -6.38 5.28 -3.02
CA ILE A 49 -7.83 5.36 -2.75
C ILE A 49 -8.59 4.29 -3.53
N ALA A 50 -8.29 4.13 -4.82
CA ALA A 50 -8.94 3.12 -5.65
C ALA A 50 -8.61 1.70 -5.16
N ALA A 51 -7.32 1.39 -4.98
CA ALA A 51 -6.82 0.13 -4.43
C ALA A 51 -7.49 -0.26 -3.09
N SER A 52 -7.64 0.72 -2.19
CA SER A 52 -8.31 0.51 -0.90
C SER A 52 -9.72 -0.07 -1.05
N PHE A 53 -10.44 0.29 -2.12
CA PHE A 53 -11.76 -0.27 -2.37
C PHE A 53 -11.68 -1.56 -3.20
N TRP A 54 -11.16 -1.51 -4.42
CA TRP A 54 -11.24 -2.64 -5.36
C TRP A 54 -10.30 -3.79 -5.00
N SER A 55 -9.07 -3.51 -4.59
CA SER A 55 -8.07 -4.56 -4.33
C SER A 55 -8.11 -5.07 -2.89
N LEU A 56 -8.70 -4.30 -1.96
CA LEU A 56 -8.72 -4.63 -0.53
C LEU A 56 -10.13 -4.82 0.03
N LEU A 57 -10.96 -3.76 0.06
CA LEU A 57 -12.25 -3.81 0.75
C LEU A 57 -13.28 -4.71 0.06
N LEU A 58 -13.37 -4.68 -1.27
CA LEU A 58 -14.27 -5.52 -2.04
C LEU A 58 -13.92 -7.02 -1.88
N PRO A 59 -12.65 -7.45 -2.07
CA PRO A 59 -12.23 -8.81 -1.76
C PRO A 59 -12.47 -9.22 -0.31
N ALA A 60 -12.33 -8.29 0.66
CA ALA A 60 -12.64 -8.55 2.05
C ALA A 60 -14.13 -8.87 2.26
N ILE A 61 -15.03 -8.09 1.62
CA ILE A 61 -16.49 -8.29 1.69
C ILE A 61 -16.87 -9.63 1.05
N GLU A 62 -16.33 -9.93 -0.14
CA GLU A 62 -16.63 -11.17 -0.87
C GLU A 62 -16.16 -12.40 -0.10
N LYS A 63 -14.93 -12.38 0.42
CA LYS A 63 -14.39 -13.49 1.22
C LYS A 63 -15.12 -13.65 2.56
N ALA A 64 -15.73 -12.60 3.09
CA ALA A 64 -16.54 -12.68 4.31
C ALA A 64 -17.98 -13.17 4.07
N ALA A 65 -18.46 -13.25 2.82
CA ALA A 65 -19.86 -13.57 2.51
C ALA A 65 -20.32 -14.96 2.98
N GLY A 66 -19.39 -15.89 3.22
CA GLY A 66 -19.65 -17.23 3.76
C GLY A 66 -19.34 -17.41 5.26
N SER A 67 -18.94 -16.35 5.96
CA SER A 67 -18.57 -16.39 7.38
C SER A 67 -19.81 -16.38 8.30
N PRO A 68 -19.73 -16.93 9.53
CA PRO A 68 -20.76 -16.75 10.55
C PRO A 68 -21.01 -15.27 10.92
N ILE A 69 -20.04 -14.39 10.63
CA ILE A 69 -20.12 -12.96 10.89
C ILE A 69 -20.56 -12.26 9.60
N PRO A 70 -21.57 -11.37 9.63
CA PRO A 70 -21.99 -10.62 8.44
C PRO A 70 -20.83 -9.88 7.78
N ALA A 71 -20.71 -9.99 6.45
CA ALA A 71 -19.60 -9.43 5.69
C ALA A 71 -19.38 -7.93 5.92
N TRP A 72 -20.46 -7.15 6.03
CA TRP A 72 -20.37 -5.71 6.31
C TRP A 72 -19.72 -5.42 7.67
N LEU A 73 -19.92 -6.28 8.67
CA LEU A 73 -19.35 -6.10 10.01
C LEU A 73 -17.86 -6.45 10.04
N VAL A 74 -17.46 -7.48 9.28
CA VAL A 74 -16.05 -7.82 9.06
C VAL A 74 -15.33 -6.66 8.36
N ALA A 75 -15.91 -6.16 7.26
CA ALA A 75 -15.34 -5.07 6.49
C ALA A 75 -15.27 -3.76 7.30
N ALA A 76 -16.37 -3.35 7.93
CA ALA A 76 -16.39 -2.12 8.74
C ALA A 76 -15.48 -2.23 9.98
N GLY A 77 -15.49 -3.38 10.66
CA GLY A 77 -14.67 -3.64 11.83
C GLY A 77 -13.18 -3.64 11.51
N GLY A 78 -12.77 -4.32 10.44
CA GLY A 78 -11.39 -4.30 9.96
C GLY A 78 -10.96 -2.89 9.53
N PHE A 79 -11.76 -2.22 8.70
CA PHE A 79 -11.48 -0.87 8.21
C PHE A 79 -11.32 0.15 9.33
N LEU A 80 -12.26 0.19 10.29
CA LEU A 80 -12.15 1.06 11.44
C LEU A 80 -10.97 0.66 12.35
N GLY A 81 -10.73 -0.64 12.51
CA GLY A 81 -9.59 -1.15 13.26
C GLY A 81 -8.25 -0.66 12.71
N GLY A 82 -8.05 -0.75 11.39
CA GLY A 82 -6.85 -0.24 10.71
C GLY A 82 -6.70 1.28 10.81
N SER A 83 -7.81 2.00 10.60
CA SER A 83 -7.84 3.46 10.72
C SER A 83 -7.49 3.92 12.15
N LEU A 84 -8.08 3.30 13.17
CA LEU A 84 -7.82 3.64 14.58
C LEU A 84 -6.40 3.23 15.00
N PHE A 85 -5.92 2.09 14.52
CA PHE A 85 -4.55 1.65 14.77
C PHE A 85 -3.54 2.68 14.24
N MET A 86 -3.68 3.12 12.98
CA MET A 86 -2.78 4.10 12.40
C MET A 86 -2.89 5.46 13.07
N TRP A 87 -4.10 5.88 13.45
CA TRP A 87 -4.29 7.08 14.27
C TRP A 87 -3.58 6.97 15.64
N GLY A 88 -3.62 5.79 16.25
CA GLY A 88 -2.90 5.49 17.49
C GLY A 88 -1.39 5.57 17.33
N VAL A 89 -0.84 5.02 16.24
CA VAL A 89 0.59 5.10 15.92
C VAL A 89 1.03 6.54 15.70
N ASP A 90 0.29 7.29 14.91
CA ASP A 90 0.53 8.71 14.67
C ASP A 90 0.50 9.51 15.99
N SER A 91 -0.50 9.26 16.83
CA SER A 91 -0.60 9.87 18.16
C SER A 91 0.57 9.51 19.08
N LEU A 92 1.04 8.25 19.07
CA LEU A 92 2.20 7.82 19.84
C LEU A 92 3.49 8.47 19.35
N LEU A 93 3.68 8.58 18.04
CA LEU A 93 4.87 9.20 17.45
C LEU A 93 4.90 10.71 17.72
N ARG A 94 3.75 11.40 17.72
CA ARG A 94 3.63 12.78 18.17
C ARG A 94 3.95 12.92 19.65
N PHE A 95 3.43 12.04 20.49
CA PHE A 95 3.70 12.04 21.92
C PHE A 95 5.20 11.85 22.23
N ALA A 96 5.85 10.89 21.58
CA ALA A 96 7.27 10.58 21.76
C ALA A 96 8.21 11.74 21.39
N ARG A 97 7.78 12.65 20.52
CA ARG A 97 8.54 13.84 20.12
C ARG A 97 8.36 15.04 21.06
N GLY A 98 7.47 14.94 22.03
CA GLY A 98 7.03 16.07 22.83
C GLY A 98 6.04 16.93 22.03
N TYR A 99 4.86 17.16 22.60
CA TYR A 99 3.81 17.97 22.00
C TYR A 99 4.31 19.42 21.81
N THR A 100 4.68 19.81 20.58
CA THR A 100 4.83 21.22 20.22
C THR A 100 3.62 21.63 19.40
N ASN A 101 2.72 22.44 19.98
CA ASN A 101 1.51 22.98 19.34
C ASN A 101 1.78 23.99 18.20
N GLN A 102 2.92 23.91 17.53
CA GLN A 102 3.19 24.71 16.35
C GLN A 102 2.88 23.86 15.11
N PRO A 103 2.14 24.39 14.11
CA PRO A 103 2.04 23.72 12.81
C PRO A 103 3.46 23.55 12.29
N ASP A 104 3.97 22.32 12.33
CA ASP A 104 5.41 22.09 12.22
C ASP A 104 5.82 22.13 10.74
N VAL A 105 5.97 23.34 10.21
CA VAL A 105 6.59 23.63 8.90
C VAL A 105 8.11 23.37 8.96
N SER A 106 8.66 23.04 10.13
CA SER A 106 10.08 22.72 10.25
C SER A 106 10.45 21.42 9.53
N LEU A 107 11.75 21.25 9.29
CA LEU A 107 12.31 20.01 8.74
C LEU A 107 11.92 18.78 9.58
N ASN A 108 11.69 18.94 10.89
CA ASN A 108 11.30 17.83 11.77
C ASN A 108 9.87 17.34 11.50
N GLY A 109 8.93 18.26 11.20
CA GLY A 109 7.55 17.95 10.87
C GLY A 109 7.40 17.28 9.50
N ARG A 110 8.16 17.71 8.49
CA ARG A 110 8.19 17.02 7.18
C ARG A 110 8.79 15.62 7.28
N MET A 111 9.83 15.44 8.09
CA MET A 111 10.42 14.13 8.30
C MET A 111 9.54 13.20 9.16
N HIS A 112 8.69 13.76 10.02
CA HIS A 112 7.64 13.01 10.72
C HIS A 112 6.66 12.38 9.74
N ARG A 113 6.12 13.20 8.81
CA ARG A 113 5.19 12.75 7.78
C ARG A 113 5.79 11.65 6.92
N ILE A 114 7.05 11.83 6.49
CA ILE A 114 7.79 10.78 5.77
C ILE A 114 7.91 9.49 6.59
N LEU A 115 8.22 9.57 7.89
CA LEU A 115 8.29 8.37 8.74
C LEU A 115 6.94 7.68 8.90
N LEU A 116 5.85 8.44 9.06
CA LEU A 116 4.49 7.92 9.09
C LEU A 116 4.12 7.25 7.77
N LEU A 117 4.47 7.88 6.63
CA LEU A 117 4.29 7.30 5.30
C LEU A 117 5.07 5.97 5.19
N VAL A 118 6.37 5.95 5.48
CA VAL A 118 7.18 4.72 5.42
C VAL A 118 6.61 3.62 6.31
N PHE A 119 6.25 3.95 7.54
CA PHE A 119 5.72 2.99 8.51
C PHE A 119 4.36 2.45 8.07
N SER A 120 3.45 3.34 7.67
CA SER A 120 2.14 2.96 7.13
C SER A 120 2.28 2.07 5.91
N MET A 121 3.21 2.39 5.01
CA MET A 121 3.41 1.62 3.81
C MET A 121 3.96 0.24 4.13
N THR A 122 4.89 0.16 5.08
CA THR A 122 5.36 -1.13 5.59
C THR A 122 4.22 -1.97 6.15
N LEU A 123 3.26 -1.37 6.85
CA LEU A 123 2.15 -2.12 7.44
C LEU A 123 1.11 -2.61 6.44
N HIS A 124 0.76 -1.84 5.40
CA HIS A 124 -0.19 -2.31 4.40
C HIS A 124 0.39 -3.43 3.52
N ASN A 125 1.72 -3.43 3.35
CA ASN A 125 2.42 -4.44 2.55
C ASN A 125 2.36 -5.84 3.19
N ILE A 126 2.06 -5.93 4.50
CA ILE A 126 1.89 -7.21 5.19
C ILE A 126 0.59 -7.92 4.73
N PRO A 127 -0.61 -7.32 4.81
CA PRO A 127 -1.83 -7.92 4.26
C PRO A 127 -1.76 -8.25 2.77
N GLU A 128 -1.09 -7.43 1.96
CA GLU A 128 -0.90 -7.68 0.53
C GLU A 128 -0.03 -8.92 0.27
N GLY A 129 1.12 -9.00 0.94
CA GLY A 129 1.96 -10.19 0.91
C GLY A 129 1.19 -11.43 1.36
N LEU A 130 0.43 -11.34 2.46
CA LEU A 130 -0.42 -12.44 2.94
C LEU A 130 -1.48 -12.85 1.90
N ALA A 131 -2.12 -11.90 1.22
CA ALA A 131 -3.14 -12.16 0.21
C ALA A 131 -2.58 -12.94 -0.98
N VAL A 132 -1.42 -12.51 -1.52
CA VAL A 132 -0.69 -13.25 -2.56
C VAL A 132 -0.29 -14.63 -2.06
N GLY A 133 0.30 -14.71 -0.86
CA GLY A 133 0.74 -15.97 -0.26
C GLY A 133 -0.38 -16.99 -0.09
N VAL A 134 -1.53 -16.56 0.46
CA VAL A 134 -2.70 -17.41 0.63
C VAL A 134 -3.29 -17.82 -0.71
N ALA A 135 -3.35 -16.92 -1.70
CA ALA A 135 -3.87 -17.25 -3.02
C ALA A 135 -3.08 -18.39 -3.68
N PHE A 136 -1.74 -18.31 -3.67
CA PHE A 136 -0.87 -19.41 -4.16
C PHE A 136 -0.88 -20.64 -3.25
N GLY A 137 -1.05 -20.45 -1.94
CA GLY A 137 -1.20 -21.54 -0.96
C GLY A 137 -2.45 -22.39 -1.16
N ALA A 138 -3.57 -21.75 -1.54
CA ALA A 138 -4.85 -22.42 -1.75
C ALA A 138 -4.85 -23.35 -2.98
N LEU A 139 -4.04 -23.06 -4.01
CA LEU A 139 -3.95 -23.86 -5.24
C LEU A 139 -3.58 -25.32 -4.98
N TYR A 140 -2.82 -25.59 -3.91
CA TYR A 140 -2.37 -26.94 -3.61
C TYR A 140 -3.31 -27.70 -2.68
N ARG A 141 -4.39 -27.08 -2.19
CA ARG A 141 -5.46 -27.77 -1.48
C ARG A 141 -6.52 -28.33 -2.42
N GLY A 142 -6.78 -27.67 -3.56
CA GLY A 142 -7.81 -28.06 -4.53
C GLY A 142 -7.33 -29.01 -5.64
N GLY A 143 -6.02 -29.26 -5.73
CA GLY A 143 -5.41 -29.81 -6.96
C GLY A 143 -5.10 -28.69 -7.95
N TYR A 144 -4.28 -28.96 -8.98
CA TYR A 144 -3.93 -27.96 -9.99
C TYR A 144 -5.19 -27.53 -10.75
N ASP A 145 -5.68 -26.34 -10.42
CA ASP A 145 -6.80 -25.68 -11.08
C ASP A 145 -6.28 -24.47 -11.87
N PRO A 146 -6.38 -24.49 -13.22
CA PRO A 146 -6.00 -23.35 -14.05
C PRO A 146 -6.75 -22.06 -13.68
N GLU A 147 -8.00 -22.15 -13.23
CA GLU A 147 -8.79 -20.98 -12.84
C GLU A 147 -8.25 -20.37 -11.54
N GLY A 148 -8.02 -21.19 -10.51
CA GLY A 148 -7.34 -20.76 -9.29
C GLY A 148 -5.97 -20.13 -9.55
N MET A 149 -5.15 -20.74 -10.42
CA MET A 149 -3.83 -20.21 -10.78
C MET A 149 -3.94 -18.82 -11.41
N MET A 150 -4.88 -18.65 -12.34
CA MET A 150 -5.16 -17.34 -12.94
C MET A 150 -5.61 -16.33 -11.89
N GLY A 151 -6.49 -16.71 -10.96
CA GLY A 151 -6.90 -15.84 -9.85
C GLY A 151 -5.74 -15.40 -8.96
N ALA A 152 -4.82 -16.31 -8.64
CA ALA A 152 -3.63 -15.99 -7.83
C ALA A 152 -2.65 -15.04 -8.58
N ILE A 153 -2.46 -15.25 -9.88
CA ILE A 153 -1.66 -14.36 -10.74
C ILE A 153 -2.31 -12.99 -10.84
N THR A 154 -3.63 -12.94 -11.04
CA THR A 154 -4.41 -11.69 -11.07
C THR A 154 -4.21 -10.88 -9.78
N ILE A 155 -4.31 -11.51 -8.61
CA ILE A 155 -4.08 -10.84 -7.32
C ILE A 155 -2.65 -10.28 -7.25
N ALA A 156 -1.64 -11.08 -7.62
CA ALA A 156 -0.24 -10.64 -7.60
C ALA A 156 0.01 -9.49 -8.60
N MET A 157 -0.64 -9.52 -9.77
CA MET A 157 -0.54 -8.45 -10.76
C MET A 157 -1.21 -7.16 -10.29
N GLY A 158 -2.41 -7.24 -9.70
CA GLY A 158 -3.12 -6.09 -9.14
C GLY A 158 -2.29 -5.40 -8.05
N ILE A 159 -1.80 -6.17 -7.09
CA ILE A 159 -0.92 -5.67 -6.01
C ILE A 159 0.38 -5.11 -6.59
N GLY A 160 1.09 -5.85 -7.45
CA GLY A 160 2.34 -5.36 -8.04
C GLY A 160 2.18 -4.03 -8.77
N LEU A 161 1.01 -3.77 -9.35
CA LEU A 161 0.77 -2.56 -10.12
C LEU A 161 0.57 -1.30 -9.25
N GLN A 162 -0.12 -1.41 -8.11
CA GLN A 162 -0.20 -0.32 -7.12
C GLN A 162 1.11 -0.13 -6.33
N ASN A 163 1.92 -1.18 -6.20
CA ASN A 163 3.18 -1.12 -5.46
C ASN A 163 4.22 -0.19 -6.12
N PHE A 164 4.16 -0.06 -7.45
CA PHE A 164 5.00 0.90 -8.17
C PHE A 164 4.77 2.36 -7.74
N PRO A 165 3.53 2.93 -7.81
CA PRO A 165 3.28 4.27 -7.30
C PRO A 165 3.57 4.42 -5.81
N GLU A 166 3.39 3.39 -4.99
CA GLU A 166 3.74 3.43 -3.57
C GLU A 166 5.24 3.60 -3.32
N GLY A 167 6.08 2.81 -4.00
CA GLY A 167 7.54 2.96 -3.91
C GLY A 167 8.01 4.35 -4.31
N ALA A 168 7.38 4.95 -5.33
CA ALA A 168 7.63 6.33 -5.72
C ALA A 168 7.16 7.33 -4.64
N ALA A 169 6.00 7.08 -4.03
CA ALA A 169 5.42 7.92 -2.98
C ALA A 169 6.24 7.92 -1.68
N VAL A 170 7.03 6.88 -1.39
CA VAL A 170 8.01 6.92 -0.29
C VAL A 170 9.27 7.71 -0.67
N SER A 171 9.85 7.36 -1.81
CA SER A 171 11.22 7.78 -2.16
C SER A 171 11.31 9.24 -2.63
N LEU A 172 10.29 9.74 -3.34
CA LEU A 172 10.30 11.08 -3.93
C LEU A 172 10.16 12.18 -2.88
N PRO A 173 9.26 12.12 -1.88
CA PRO A 173 9.22 13.12 -0.80
C PRO A 173 10.53 13.18 -0.03
N MET A 174 11.14 12.04 0.28
CA MET A 174 12.47 12.01 0.90
C MET A 174 13.51 12.77 0.08
N ARG A 175 13.49 12.57 -1.24
CA ARG A 175 14.41 13.25 -2.16
C ARG A 175 14.16 14.76 -2.20
N ARG A 176 12.89 15.19 -2.13
CA ARG A 176 12.49 16.60 -2.05
C ARG A 176 13.07 17.29 -0.81
N GLU A 177 13.07 16.58 0.31
CA GLU A 177 13.63 17.04 1.59
C GLU A 177 15.17 16.95 1.65
N GLY A 178 15.84 16.66 0.53
CA GLY A 178 17.29 16.69 0.40
C GLY A 178 18.01 15.38 0.74
N VAL A 179 17.28 14.31 1.05
CA VAL A 179 17.88 12.98 1.28
C VAL A 179 18.58 12.49 0.01
N SER A 180 19.73 11.83 0.16
CA SER A 180 20.48 11.27 -0.98
C SER A 180 19.65 10.24 -1.74
N ARG A 181 19.83 10.16 -3.07
CA ARG A 181 19.10 9.22 -3.94
C ARG A 181 19.16 7.78 -3.45
N LEU A 182 20.35 7.31 -3.06
CA LEU A 182 20.54 5.95 -2.60
C LEU A 182 19.78 5.68 -1.29
N LYS A 183 19.77 6.65 -0.36
CA LYS A 183 19.03 6.52 0.89
C LYS A 183 17.52 6.58 0.66
N SER A 184 17.03 7.47 -0.21
CA SER A 184 15.61 7.52 -0.58
C SER A 184 15.14 6.23 -1.26
N PHE A 185 15.95 5.69 -2.19
CA PHE A 185 15.68 4.41 -2.84
C PHE A 185 15.67 3.27 -1.82
N ALA A 186 16.70 3.19 -0.97
CA ALA A 186 16.83 2.13 0.03
C ALA A 186 15.61 2.10 0.95
N VAL A 187 15.19 3.26 1.48
CA VAL A 187 14.00 3.34 2.34
C VAL A 187 12.73 2.95 1.58
N GLY A 188 12.56 3.42 0.35
CA GLY A 188 11.38 3.10 -0.46
C GLY A 188 11.25 1.63 -0.84
N GLN A 189 12.35 0.93 -1.14
CA GLN A 189 12.26 -0.51 -1.43
C GLN A 189 12.19 -1.36 -0.15
N PHE A 190 12.82 -0.93 0.94
CA PHE A 190 12.77 -1.67 2.21
C PHE A 190 11.39 -1.63 2.87
N SER A 191 10.56 -0.60 2.60
CA SER A 191 9.18 -0.60 3.08
C SER A 191 8.34 -1.73 2.50
N GLY A 192 8.60 -2.16 1.26
CA GLY A 192 7.93 -3.31 0.64
C GLY A 192 8.56 -4.67 0.93
N MET A 193 9.74 -4.73 1.58
CA MET A 193 10.46 -5.99 1.79
C MET A 193 9.73 -6.96 2.76
N VAL A 194 8.68 -6.49 3.42
CA VAL A 194 7.81 -7.34 4.24
C VAL A 194 6.89 -8.23 3.40
N GLU A 195 6.60 -7.88 2.15
CA GLU A 195 5.68 -8.65 1.30
C GLU A 195 6.17 -10.08 1.03
N PRO A 196 7.45 -10.34 0.67
CA PRO A 196 7.93 -11.71 0.47
C PRO A 196 7.88 -12.56 1.75
N VAL A 197 8.16 -11.94 2.90
CA VAL A 197 8.07 -12.63 4.20
C VAL A 197 6.63 -12.99 4.52
N ALA A 198 5.71 -12.02 4.36
CA ALA A 198 4.29 -12.21 4.55
C ALA A 198 3.70 -13.24 3.57
N GLY A 199 4.13 -13.25 2.31
CA GLY A 199 3.70 -14.21 1.30
C GLY A 199 4.10 -15.64 1.61
N VAL A 200 5.35 -15.86 2.01
CA VAL A 200 5.80 -17.18 2.44
C VAL A 200 5.00 -17.66 3.67
N LEU A 201 4.78 -16.78 4.66
CA LEU A 201 3.97 -17.11 5.84
C LEU A 201 2.51 -17.39 5.47
N GLY A 202 1.92 -16.59 4.58
CA GLY A 202 0.56 -16.76 4.09
C GLY A 202 0.36 -18.11 3.39
N ALA A 203 1.33 -18.50 2.57
CA ALA A 203 1.32 -19.77 1.85
C ALA A 203 1.51 -20.98 2.78
N LEU A 204 2.40 -20.88 3.77
CA LEU A 204 2.64 -21.94 4.76
C LEU A 204 1.47 -22.13 5.72
N LEU A 205 0.88 -21.03 6.19
CA LEU A 205 -0.13 -21.02 7.22
C LEU A 205 -1.52 -20.83 6.64
N VAL A 206 -1.76 -21.26 5.40
CA VAL A 206 -2.99 -20.95 4.68
C VAL A 206 -4.26 -21.46 5.38
N VAL A 207 -4.21 -22.51 6.23
CA VAL A 207 -5.37 -22.92 7.07
C VAL A 207 -5.76 -21.79 8.03
N TYR A 208 -4.76 -21.14 8.61
CA TYR A 208 -4.93 -20.17 9.68
C TYR A 208 -5.14 -18.76 9.13
N MET A 209 -4.55 -18.46 7.97
CA MET A 209 -4.62 -17.13 7.37
C MET A 209 -5.90 -16.92 6.58
N GLU A 210 -6.44 -17.95 5.91
CA GLU A 210 -7.63 -17.81 5.06
C GLU A 210 -8.87 -17.25 5.81
N PRO A 211 -9.20 -17.69 7.04
CA PRO A 211 -10.30 -17.08 7.81
C PRO A 211 -10.00 -15.66 8.32
N LEU A 212 -8.73 -15.29 8.42
CA LEU A 212 -8.28 -13.99 8.92
C LEU A 212 -8.11 -12.95 7.80
N LEU A 213 -7.96 -13.41 6.55
CA LEU A 213 -7.75 -12.54 5.39
C LEU A 213 -8.80 -11.43 5.24
N PRO A 214 -10.11 -11.68 5.38
CA PRO A 214 -11.10 -10.61 5.25
C PRO A 214 -10.86 -9.45 6.24
N PHE A 215 -10.47 -9.79 7.47
CA PHE A 215 -10.14 -8.79 8.49
C PHE A 215 -8.83 -8.07 8.16
N ALA A 216 -7.80 -8.80 7.71
CA ALA A 216 -6.51 -8.24 7.35
C ALA A 216 -6.60 -7.28 6.14
N LEU A 217 -7.35 -7.65 5.11
CA LEU A 217 -7.60 -6.84 3.92
C LEU A 217 -8.39 -5.57 4.27
N ALA A 218 -9.47 -5.70 5.04
CA ALA A 218 -10.23 -4.55 5.50
C ALA A 218 -9.38 -3.63 6.40
N PHE A 219 -8.54 -4.19 7.27
CA PHE A 219 -7.59 -3.45 8.10
C PHE A 219 -6.56 -2.68 7.26
N ALA A 220 -6.02 -3.30 6.20
CA ALA A 220 -5.14 -2.63 5.26
C ALA A 220 -5.83 -1.45 4.57
N ALA A 221 -7.06 -1.65 4.07
CA ALA A 221 -7.84 -0.59 3.44
C ALA A 221 -8.06 0.61 4.38
N GLY A 222 -8.39 0.36 5.65
CA GLY A 222 -8.54 1.42 6.65
C GLY A 222 -7.26 2.20 6.91
N THR A 223 -6.14 1.47 7.08
CA THR A 223 -4.80 2.05 7.24
C THR A 223 -4.44 2.93 6.05
N MET A 224 -4.65 2.43 4.83
CA MET A 224 -4.30 3.10 3.58
C MET A 224 -5.14 4.35 3.34
N ILE A 225 -6.46 4.31 3.58
CA ILE A 225 -7.32 5.48 3.47
C ILE A 225 -6.93 6.55 4.50
N LEU A 226 -6.73 6.17 5.77
CA LEU A 226 -6.35 7.13 6.81
C LEU A 226 -5.09 7.90 6.40
N VAL A 227 -4.04 7.19 5.99
CA VAL A 227 -2.76 7.82 5.61
C VAL A 227 -2.87 8.59 4.30
N THR A 228 -3.63 8.11 3.33
CA THR A 228 -3.83 8.86 2.09
C THR A 228 -4.50 10.20 2.35
N VAL A 229 -5.54 10.21 3.19
CA VAL A 229 -6.28 11.44 3.54
C VAL A 229 -5.47 12.33 4.48
N HIS A 230 -4.79 11.77 5.48
CA HIS A 230 -4.09 12.54 6.50
C HIS A 230 -2.72 13.06 6.04
N GLU A 231 -2.03 12.32 5.16
CA GLU A 231 -0.64 12.60 4.80
C GLU A 231 -0.45 12.88 3.31
N LEU A 232 -0.83 11.96 2.42
CA LEU A 232 -0.49 12.06 1.00
C LEU A 232 -1.23 13.18 0.27
N ILE A 233 -2.53 13.35 0.52
CA ILE A 233 -3.32 14.44 -0.08
C ILE A 233 -2.79 15.81 0.39
N PRO A 234 -2.58 16.06 1.70
CA PRO A 234 -1.95 17.31 2.14
C PRO A 234 -0.55 17.52 1.57
N GLU A 235 0.27 16.46 1.47
CA GLU A 235 1.63 16.55 0.94
C GLU A 235 1.65 16.92 -0.54
N CYS A 236 0.76 16.33 -1.36
CA CYS A 236 0.68 16.67 -2.76
C CYS A 236 0.06 18.06 -3.02
N GLN A 237 -0.52 18.72 -2.01
CA GLN A 237 -1.17 20.03 -2.13
C GLN A 237 -0.33 21.20 -1.58
N GLN A 238 0.92 20.99 -1.16
CA GLN A 238 1.75 22.04 -0.54
C GLN A 238 1.90 23.34 -1.36
N ASN A 239 1.78 23.28 -2.70
CA ASN A 239 1.91 24.43 -3.60
C ASN A 239 0.65 24.67 -4.46
N ARG A 240 -0.53 24.36 -3.89
CA ARG A 240 -1.81 24.48 -4.60
C ARG A 240 -2.07 25.89 -5.15
N ASP A 241 -1.65 26.94 -4.46
CA ASP A 241 -1.91 28.32 -4.91
C ASP A 241 -1.21 28.66 -6.23
N ALA A 242 -0.05 28.05 -6.50
CA ALA A 242 0.69 28.26 -7.75
C ALA A 242 0.21 27.33 -8.88
N VAL A 243 -0.21 26.11 -8.55
CA VAL A 243 -0.63 25.08 -9.52
C VAL A 243 -1.90 24.33 -9.05
N PRO A 244 -3.07 24.98 -9.06
CA PRO A 244 -4.26 24.54 -8.31
C PRO A 244 -4.83 23.18 -8.69
N TYR A 245 -4.59 22.73 -9.93
CA TYR A 245 -5.13 21.46 -10.44
C TYR A 245 -4.09 20.37 -10.64
N ALA A 246 -2.79 20.64 -10.42
CA ALA A 246 -1.74 19.64 -10.69
C ALA A 246 -1.93 18.36 -9.85
N SER A 247 -2.12 18.51 -8.54
CA SER A 247 -2.35 17.40 -7.62
C SER A 247 -3.69 16.72 -7.89
N THR A 248 -4.75 17.50 -8.13
CA THR A 248 -6.10 16.97 -8.42
C THR A 248 -6.11 16.14 -9.69
N MET A 249 -5.45 16.59 -10.77
CA MET A 249 -5.32 15.80 -12.00
C MET A 249 -4.50 14.55 -11.78
N GLY A 250 -3.44 14.61 -10.96
CA GLY A 250 -2.72 13.44 -10.49
C GLY A 250 -3.67 12.43 -9.83
N ILE A 251 -4.43 12.86 -8.82
CA ILE A 251 -5.39 12.02 -8.09
C ILE A 251 -6.39 11.38 -9.05
N MET A 252 -7.01 12.17 -9.93
CA MET A 252 -7.98 11.65 -10.88
C MET A 252 -7.36 10.62 -11.83
N LEU A 253 -6.17 10.89 -12.36
CA LEU A 253 -5.47 9.98 -13.26
C LEU A 253 -5.08 8.67 -12.56
N GLY A 254 -4.53 8.77 -11.34
CA GLY A 254 -4.15 7.60 -10.54
C GLY A 254 -5.36 6.74 -10.18
N PHE A 255 -6.45 7.37 -9.75
CA PHE A 255 -7.69 6.68 -9.42
C PHE A 255 -8.27 5.97 -10.64
N VAL A 256 -8.40 6.66 -11.78
CA VAL A 256 -8.95 6.07 -13.00
C VAL A 256 -8.07 4.94 -13.53
N LEU A 257 -6.76 5.11 -13.51
CA LEU A 257 -5.84 4.06 -13.93
C LEU A 257 -6.01 2.83 -13.05
N MET A 258 -5.95 2.97 -11.72
CA MET A 258 -6.11 1.83 -10.81
C MET A 258 -7.48 1.18 -10.96
N MET A 259 -8.57 1.96 -11.05
CA MET A 259 -9.90 1.44 -11.31
C MET A 259 -9.99 0.63 -12.61
N ILE A 260 -9.40 1.11 -13.71
CA ILE A 260 -9.37 0.35 -14.97
C ILE A 260 -8.61 -0.96 -14.78
N LEU A 261 -7.52 -0.93 -14.03
CA LEU A 261 -6.67 -2.10 -13.82
C LEU A 261 -7.36 -3.16 -12.97
N ASP A 262 -7.95 -2.78 -11.84
CA ASP A 262 -8.76 -3.72 -11.03
C ASP A 262 -9.95 -4.23 -11.84
N VAL A 263 -10.73 -3.37 -12.51
CA VAL A 263 -11.93 -3.83 -13.21
C VAL A 263 -11.61 -4.68 -14.45
N ALA A 264 -10.49 -4.42 -15.13
CA ALA A 264 -10.10 -5.17 -16.34
C ALA A 264 -9.32 -6.45 -16.03
N PHE A 265 -8.58 -6.51 -14.92
CA PHE A 265 -7.65 -7.60 -14.62
C PHE A 265 -7.86 -8.29 -13.27
N GLY A 266 -8.66 -7.70 -12.36
CA GLY A 266 -8.99 -8.16 -11.00
C GLY A 266 -10.35 -8.85 -10.93
#